data_AF-M2W599-F1
#
_entry.id   AF-M2W599-F1
#
_cell.length_a   1.000
_cell.length_b   1.000
_cell.length_c   1.000
_cell.angle_alpha   90.00
_cell.angle_beta   90.00
_cell.angle_gamma   90.00
#
_symmetry.space_group_name_H-M   'P 1'
#
loop_
_entity.id
_entity.type
_entity.pdbx_description
1 polymer ?
#
loop_
_entity_poly.entity_id
_entity_poly.type
_entity_poly.pdbx_seq_one_letter_code
_entity_poly.pdbx_strand_id
1 'polypeptide(L)'
;MEQDKWKTSAQLWQNLDEETIRALWNVQGQLNKLEEERDKAIEEIERQFLESSRPLYEERQRICSLVDRFWFHVLCSFPYTGTKMTNKDRTVLQHLEDVFFTEIENCMQGYQINLKFSPNDYIEDEIIWKQVKYVDDLQGWKGAASGIRWKRQDSIIDPDNEFFSDGEEVLQLTEKGNTVAKLQRKARSLLSWFETEDVTDNLKDVFYEDIWQHCIDWFFARDNASIEEFPVTMEGEQEDIVMID
;
A
#
# COMPACT_ATOMS: atom_id res chain seq x y z
N MET A 1 54.33 -5.47 -18.85
CA MET A 1 53.09 -4.84 -18.36
C MET A 1 52.07 -4.94 -19.48
N GLU A 2 51.24 -5.98 -19.44
CA GLU A 2 50.13 -6.16 -20.36
C GLU A 2 49.02 -5.15 -20.03
N GLN A 3 48.92 -4.10 -20.84
CA GLN A 3 47.72 -3.28 -20.93
C GLN A 3 46.94 -3.74 -22.15
N ASP A 4 46.28 -4.88 -22.03
CA ASP A 4 45.21 -5.25 -22.95
C ASP A 4 43.98 -5.53 -22.09
N LYS A 5 43.37 -4.45 -21.63
CA LYS A 5 42.21 -4.50 -20.77
C LYS A 5 41.13 -3.66 -21.43
N TRP A 6 40.20 -4.38 -22.05
CA TRP A 6 38.89 -3.99 -22.58
C TRP A 6 38.87 -2.95 -23.71
N LYS A 7 38.35 -3.36 -24.88
CA LYS A 7 37.86 -2.43 -25.90
C LYS A 7 36.59 -1.76 -25.38
N THR A 8 36.42 -0.47 -25.67
CA THR A 8 35.17 0.23 -25.31
C THR A 8 34.01 -0.32 -26.14
N SER A 9 32.77 -0.22 -25.63
CA SER A 9 31.58 -0.63 -26.37
C SER A 9 31.56 -0.02 -27.77
N ALA A 10 31.85 1.28 -27.91
CA ALA A 10 31.95 1.98 -29.19
C ALA A 10 32.96 1.35 -30.18
N GLN A 11 34.11 0.86 -29.71
CA GLN A 11 35.11 0.18 -30.54
C GLN A 11 34.67 -1.24 -30.96
N LEU A 12 33.77 -1.87 -30.20
CA LEU A 12 33.24 -3.18 -30.53
C LEU A 12 32.20 -3.09 -31.65
N TRP A 13 31.25 -2.16 -31.57
CA TRP A 13 30.20 -2.00 -32.59
C TRP A 13 30.73 -1.51 -33.94
N GLN A 14 31.81 -0.73 -33.97
CA GLN A 14 32.45 -0.27 -35.21
C GLN A 14 33.10 -1.40 -36.02
N ASN A 15 33.35 -2.55 -35.41
CA ASN A 15 33.96 -3.72 -36.05
C ASN A 15 32.96 -4.84 -36.36
N LEU A 16 31.68 -4.67 -36.00
CA LEU A 16 30.63 -5.63 -36.33
C LEU A 16 30.12 -5.36 -37.75
N ASP A 17 29.95 -6.42 -38.53
CA ASP A 17 29.29 -6.33 -39.81
C ASP A 17 27.78 -6.08 -39.65
N GLU A 18 27.15 -5.55 -40.71
CA GLU A 18 25.74 -5.18 -40.69
C GLU A 18 24.81 -6.38 -40.42
N GLU A 19 25.19 -7.58 -40.86
CA GLU A 19 24.40 -8.79 -40.66
C GLU A 19 24.38 -9.19 -39.18
N THR A 20 25.53 -9.15 -38.50
CA THR A 20 25.62 -9.38 -37.05
C THR A 20 24.82 -8.35 -36.26
N ILE A 21 24.91 -7.06 -36.62
CA ILE A 21 24.13 -6.00 -35.96
C ILE A 21 22.62 -6.24 -36.16
N ARG A 22 22.20 -6.59 -37.38
CA ARG A 22 20.79 -6.88 -37.69
C ARG A 22 20.29 -8.12 -36.93
N ALA A 23 21.11 -9.17 -36.84
CA ALA A 23 20.78 -10.38 -36.10
C ALA A 23 20.57 -10.09 -34.61
N LEU A 24 21.43 -9.26 -34.00
CA LEU A 24 21.29 -8.83 -32.60
C LEU A 24 19.98 -8.07 -32.36
N TRP A 25 19.67 -7.07 -33.20
CA TRP A 25 18.40 -6.34 -33.10
C TRP A 25 17.18 -7.23 -33.34
N ASN A 26 17.28 -8.19 -34.26
CA ASN A 26 16.20 -9.14 -34.52
C ASN A 26 15.94 -10.07 -33.33
N VAL A 27 16.99 -10.56 -32.65
CA VAL A 27 16.83 -11.35 -31.43
C VAL A 27 16.27 -10.49 -30.29
N GLN A 28 16.76 -9.26 -30.10
CA GLN A 28 16.23 -8.36 -29.09
C GLN A 28 14.75 -8.04 -29.34
N GLY A 29 14.34 -7.83 -30.60
CA GLY A 29 12.93 -7.61 -30.95
C GLY A 29 12.05 -8.83 -30.64
N GLN A 30 12.55 -10.04 -30.84
CA GLN A 30 11.83 -11.26 -30.45
C GLN A 30 11.70 -11.40 -28.93
N LEU A 31 12.75 -11.07 -28.17
CA LEU A 31 12.70 -11.05 -26.70
C LEU A 31 11.68 -10.04 -26.20
N ASN A 32 11.69 -8.81 -26.70
CA ASN A 32 10.71 -7.78 -26.32
C ASN A 32 9.27 -8.24 -26.61
N LYS A 33 9.05 -8.91 -27.75
CA LYS A 33 7.73 -9.47 -28.09
C LYS A 33 7.28 -10.55 -27.10
N LEU A 34 8.19 -11.42 -26.66
CA LEU A 34 7.90 -12.44 -25.65
C LEU A 34 7.61 -11.80 -24.28
N GLU A 35 8.31 -10.72 -23.92
CA GLU A 35 8.04 -9.94 -22.71
C GLU A 35 6.64 -9.32 -22.75
N GLU A 36 6.24 -8.70 -23.87
CA GLU A 36 4.88 -8.17 -24.05
C GLU A 36 3.80 -9.26 -23.96
N GLU A 37 4.06 -10.46 -24.49
CA GLU A 37 3.13 -11.59 -24.40
C GLU A 37 3.01 -12.12 -22.96
N ARG A 38 4.12 -12.18 -22.23
CA ARG A 38 4.12 -12.53 -20.79
C ARG A 38 3.31 -11.52 -19.98
N ASP A 39 3.52 -10.23 -20.19
CA ASP A 39 2.86 -9.19 -19.39
C ASP A 39 1.34 -9.21 -19.60
N LYS A 40 0.88 -9.44 -20.85
CA LYS A 40 -0.55 -9.66 -21.14
C LYS A 40 -1.12 -10.90 -20.46
N ALA A 41 -0.36 -11.99 -20.39
CA ALA A 41 -0.82 -13.20 -19.71
C ALA A 41 -0.95 -12.98 -18.19
N ILE A 42 -0.02 -12.23 -17.59
CA ILE A 42 -0.09 -11.85 -16.17
C ILE A 42 -1.32 -10.98 -15.91
N GLU A 43 -1.54 -9.95 -16.73
CA GLU A 43 -2.73 -9.08 -16.62
C GLU A 43 -4.04 -9.88 -16.72
N GLU A 44 -4.10 -10.88 -17.60
CA GLU A 44 -5.27 -11.74 -17.74
C GLU A 44 -5.53 -12.61 -16.51
N ILE A 45 -4.48 -13.20 -15.93
CA ILE A 45 -4.59 -14.01 -14.72
C ILE A 45 -5.07 -13.15 -13.54
N GLU A 46 -4.49 -11.97 -13.36
CA GLU A 46 -4.90 -11.04 -12.29
C GLU A 46 -6.35 -10.59 -12.46
N ARG A 47 -6.78 -10.29 -13.70
CA ARG A 47 -8.16 -9.96 -14.01
C ARG A 47 -9.13 -11.07 -13.61
N GLN A 48 -8.81 -12.32 -13.97
CA GLN A 48 -9.64 -13.48 -13.60
C GLN A 48 -9.70 -13.68 -12.08
N PHE A 49 -8.57 -13.50 -11.38
CA PHE A 49 -8.51 -13.56 -9.93
C PHE A 49 -9.39 -12.48 -9.28
N LEU A 50 -9.32 -11.24 -9.77
CA LEU A 50 -10.12 -10.13 -9.25
C LEU A 50 -11.61 -10.32 -9.49
N GLU A 51 -12.00 -10.77 -10.68
CA GLU A 51 -13.39 -11.12 -11.01
C GLU A 51 -13.93 -12.19 -10.07
N SER A 52 -13.14 -13.24 -9.80
CA SER A 52 -13.52 -14.35 -8.91
C SER A 52 -13.53 -13.96 -7.43
N SER A 53 -12.62 -13.07 -7.02
CA SER A 53 -12.47 -12.64 -5.62
C SER A 53 -13.49 -11.58 -5.20
N ARG A 54 -14.00 -10.78 -6.16
CA ARG A 54 -14.97 -9.71 -5.89
C ARG A 54 -16.17 -10.15 -5.05
N PRO A 55 -16.93 -11.21 -5.40
CA PRO A 55 -18.08 -11.63 -4.58
C PRO A 55 -17.68 -12.03 -3.15
N LEU A 56 -16.48 -12.58 -2.95
CA LEU A 56 -15.98 -12.94 -1.63
C LEU A 56 -15.60 -11.70 -0.82
N TYR A 57 -14.98 -10.69 -1.45
CA TYR A 57 -14.68 -9.42 -0.79
C TYR A 57 -15.95 -8.65 -0.44
N GLU A 58 -16.96 -8.64 -1.31
CA GLU A 58 -18.28 -8.05 -1.04
C GLU A 58 -18.98 -8.74 0.13
N GLU A 59 -18.95 -10.08 0.18
CA GLU A 59 -19.52 -10.83 1.30
C GLU A 59 -18.75 -10.59 2.60
N ARG A 60 -17.41 -10.55 2.54
CA ARG A 60 -16.58 -10.19 3.70
C ARG A 60 -16.92 -8.79 4.20
N GLN A 61 -17.04 -7.80 3.30
CA GLN A 61 -17.42 -6.44 3.63
C GLN A 61 -18.80 -6.39 4.30
N ARG A 62 -19.78 -7.12 3.76
CA ARG A 62 -21.11 -7.26 4.35
C ARG A 62 -21.05 -7.84 5.77
N ILE A 63 -20.29 -8.90 5.99
CA ILE A 63 -20.15 -9.54 7.32
C ILE A 63 -19.42 -8.62 8.30
N CYS A 64 -18.30 -8.01 7.88
CA CYS A 64 -17.54 -7.06 8.69
C CYS A 64 -18.39 -5.87 9.14
N SER A 65 -19.32 -5.39 8.30
CA SER A 65 -20.24 -4.30 8.65
C SER A 65 -21.21 -4.62 9.80
N LEU A 66 -21.43 -5.91 10.10
CA LEU A 66 -22.26 -6.35 11.23
C LEU A 66 -21.52 -6.29 12.57
N VAL A 67 -20.19 -6.16 12.54
CA VAL A 67 -19.34 -6.10 13.73
C VAL A 67 -19.04 -4.64 14.05
N ASP A 68 -19.48 -4.19 15.22
CA ASP A 68 -19.28 -2.80 15.65
C ASP A 68 -17.79 -2.44 15.63
N ARG A 69 -17.46 -1.36 14.92
CA ARG A 69 -16.10 -0.78 14.83
C ARG A 69 -15.03 -1.78 14.39
N PHE A 70 -15.38 -2.78 13.58
CA PHE A 70 -14.47 -3.83 13.12
C PHE A 70 -13.10 -3.27 12.66
N TRP A 71 -13.10 -2.35 11.69
CA TRP A 71 -11.89 -1.79 11.12
C TRP A 71 -11.06 -0.94 12.10
N PHE A 72 -11.72 -0.25 13.04
CA PHE A 72 -11.02 0.45 14.12
C PHE A 72 -10.23 -0.54 14.99
N HIS A 73 -10.84 -1.67 15.35
CA HIS A 73 -10.18 -2.72 16.12
C HIS A 73 -9.02 -3.36 15.35
N VAL A 74 -9.19 -3.64 14.05
CA VAL A 74 -8.12 -4.14 13.17
C VAL A 74 -6.93 -3.18 13.15
N LEU A 75 -7.16 -1.91 12.83
CA LEU A 75 -6.11 -0.89 12.73
C LEU A 75 -5.40 -0.66 14.07
N CYS A 76 -6.10 -0.81 15.20
CA CYS A 76 -5.51 -0.69 16.52
C CYS A 76 -4.68 -1.92 16.93
N SER A 77 -5.02 -3.11 16.41
CA SER A 77 -4.38 -4.37 16.78
C SER A 77 -3.09 -4.60 15.99
N PHE A 78 -3.02 -4.09 14.77
CA PHE A 78 -1.78 -4.14 13.99
C PHE A 78 -0.70 -3.21 14.59
N PRO A 79 0.50 -3.72 14.97
CA PRO A 79 1.49 -2.93 15.71
C PRO A 79 1.93 -1.64 14.99
N TYR A 80 2.08 -1.68 13.67
CA TYR A 80 2.61 -0.54 12.92
C TYR A 80 1.59 0.61 12.79
N THR A 81 0.35 0.32 12.43
CA THR A 81 -0.72 1.34 12.38
C THR A 81 -1.08 1.81 13.78
N GLY A 82 -1.12 0.90 14.75
CA GLY A 82 -1.40 1.20 16.15
C GLY A 82 -0.42 2.18 16.78
N THR A 83 0.86 2.11 16.41
CA THR A 83 1.91 3.04 16.91
C THR A 83 1.91 4.40 16.22
N LYS A 84 1.41 4.51 14.99
CA LYS A 84 1.25 5.80 14.27
C LYS A 84 -0.03 6.55 14.64
N MET A 85 -0.97 5.89 15.30
CA MET A 85 -2.30 6.42 15.57
C MET A 85 -2.31 7.28 16.84
N THR A 86 -2.62 8.57 16.69
CA THR A 86 -2.76 9.52 17.81
C THR A 86 -4.13 9.41 18.50
N ASN A 87 -4.32 10.14 19.60
CA ASN A 87 -5.62 10.21 20.29
C ASN A 87 -6.70 10.84 19.38
N LYS A 88 -6.32 11.86 18.61
CA LYS A 88 -7.18 12.43 17.57
C LYS A 88 -7.56 11.38 16.52
N ASP A 89 -6.58 10.65 15.97
CA ASP A 89 -6.87 9.59 14.97
C ASP A 89 -7.84 8.56 15.53
N ARG A 90 -7.61 8.09 16.78
CA ARG A 90 -8.51 7.12 17.44
C ARG A 90 -9.92 7.64 17.64
N THR A 91 -10.08 8.94 17.84
CA THR A 91 -11.41 9.56 18.02
C THR A 91 -12.18 9.56 16.70
N VAL A 92 -11.52 9.92 15.60
CA VAL A 92 -12.13 9.95 14.26
C VAL A 92 -12.39 8.53 13.75
N LEU A 93 -11.42 7.63 13.89
CA LEU A 93 -11.49 6.26 13.39
C LEU A 93 -12.55 5.40 14.10
N GLN A 94 -13.09 5.84 15.25
CA GLN A 94 -14.28 5.20 15.84
C GLN A 94 -15.53 5.30 14.96
N HIS A 95 -15.56 6.25 14.03
CA HIS A 95 -16.64 6.44 13.06
C HIS A 95 -16.38 5.73 11.72
N LEU A 96 -15.27 5.00 11.61
CA LEU A 96 -14.90 4.23 10.42
C LEU A 96 -15.87 3.06 10.24
N GLU A 97 -16.69 3.13 9.19
CA GLU A 97 -17.61 2.06 8.80
C GLU A 97 -16.86 0.99 8.01
N ASP A 98 -15.95 1.41 7.11
CA ASP A 98 -15.37 0.48 6.17
C ASP A 98 -13.99 0.90 5.65
N VAL A 99 -13.20 -0.08 5.25
CA VAL A 99 -11.94 0.09 4.51
C VAL A 99 -12.01 -0.81 3.30
N PHE A 100 -11.91 -0.25 2.10
CA PHE A 100 -11.98 -1.03 0.86
C PHE A 100 -11.05 -0.48 -0.21
N PHE A 101 -10.69 -1.34 -1.16
CA PHE A 101 -9.75 -1.05 -2.22
C PHE A 101 -10.49 -0.93 -3.54
N THR A 102 -10.09 0.05 -4.34
CA THR A 102 -10.58 0.21 -5.72
C THR A 102 -9.40 0.20 -6.67
N GLU A 103 -9.51 -0.57 -7.74
CA GLU A 103 -8.51 -0.63 -8.81
C GLU A 103 -8.43 0.70 -9.56
N ILE A 104 -7.25 1.01 -10.08
CA ILE A 104 -7.01 2.25 -10.83
C ILE A 104 -6.46 1.88 -12.21
N GLU A 105 -7.26 2.13 -13.24
CA GLU A 105 -6.93 1.86 -14.65
C GLU A 105 -6.69 0.37 -14.95
N ASN A 106 -5.58 -0.21 -14.45
CA ASN A 106 -5.29 -1.65 -14.47
C ASN A 106 -4.85 -2.14 -13.07
N CYS A 107 -5.08 -3.41 -12.79
CA CYS A 107 -4.74 -4.02 -11.51
C CYS A 107 -3.23 -4.00 -11.19
N MET A 108 -2.39 -3.90 -12.22
CA MET A 108 -0.94 -3.94 -12.12
C MET A 108 -0.30 -2.59 -11.77
N GLN A 109 -0.93 -1.46 -12.12
CA GLN A 109 -0.33 -0.14 -11.90
C GLN A 109 -0.67 0.44 -10.53
N GLY A 110 -1.69 -0.03 -9.84
CA GLY A 110 -1.94 0.41 -8.47
C GLY A 110 -3.38 0.32 -8.00
N TYR A 111 -3.61 0.89 -6.83
CA TYR A 111 -4.87 0.81 -6.12
C TYR A 111 -5.13 2.09 -5.34
N GLN A 112 -6.41 2.31 -5.02
CA GLN A 112 -6.86 3.35 -4.12
C GLN A 112 -7.45 2.70 -2.87
N ILE A 113 -6.92 3.12 -1.72
CA ILE A 113 -7.41 2.77 -0.39
C ILE A 113 -8.52 3.77 -0.06
N ASN A 114 -9.69 3.29 0.34
CA ASN A 114 -10.84 4.11 0.71
C ASN A 114 -11.24 3.82 2.15
N LEU A 115 -11.39 4.88 2.95
CA LEU A 115 -11.87 4.83 4.32
C LEU A 115 -13.24 5.50 4.34
N LYS A 116 -14.29 4.71 4.58
CA LYS A 116 -15.66 5.20 4.66
C LYS A 116 -16.06 5.48 6.10
N PHE A 117 -16.65 6.64 6.33
CA PHE A 117 -17.05 7.11 7.65
C PHE A 117 -18.55 7.35 7.73
N SER A 118 -19.11 7.00 8.88
CA SER A 118 -20.44 7.44 9.28
C SER A 118 -20.46 8.97 9.50
N PRO A 119 -21.62 9.64 9.35
CA PRO A 119 -21.75 11.04 9.72
C PRO A 119 -21.27 11.32 11.14
N ASN A 120 -20.32 12.25 11.29
CA ASN A 120 -19.67 12.55 12.56
C ASN A 120 -19.34 14.05 12.71
N ASP A 121 -18.90 14.45 13.90
CA ASP A 121 -18.63 15.86 14.24
C ASP A 121 -17.21 16.33 13.89
N TYR A 122 -16.36 15.45 13.36
CA TYR A 122 -14.92 15.70 13.18
C TYR A 122 -14.57 16.02 11.73
N ILE A 123 -15.08 15.24 10.78
CA ILE A 123 -14.79 15.37 9.34
C ILE A 123 -16.08 15.54 8.53
N GLU A 124 -15.98 16.29 7.43
CA GLU A 124 -17.06 16.45 6.45
C GLU A 124 -17.11 15.30 5.45
N ASP A 125 -15.97 14.69 5.17
CA ASP A 125 -15.82 13.62 4.19
C ASP A 125 -16.52 12.33 4.64
N GLU A 126 -17.39 11.80 3.78
CA GLU A 126 -17.91 10.43 3.92
C GLU A 126 -16.83 9.41 3.55
N ILE A 127 -16.00 9.72 2.56
CA ILE A 127 -14.91 8.86 2.10
C ILE A 127 -13.63 9.68 2.01
N ILE A 128 -12.59 9.23 2.73
CA ILE A 128 -11.22 9.70 2.60
C ILE A 128 -10.46 8.63 1.80
N TRP A 129 -9.63 9.04 0.84
CA TRP A 129 -8.92 8.09 -0.01
C TRP A 129 -7.44 8.41 -0.19
N LYS A 130 -6.67 7.34 -0.43
CA LYS A 130 -5.23 7.38 -0.78
C LYS A 130 -5.00 6.51 -1.99
N GLN A 131 -4.56 7.12 -3.08
CA GLN A 131 -4.17 6.45 -4.30
C GLN A 131 -2.67 6.19 -4.30
N VAL A 132 -2.29 4.98 -4.70
CA VAL A 132 -0.89 4.55 -4.84
C VAL A 132 -0.76 3.96 -6.25
N LYS A 133 0.09 4.56 -7.09
CA LYS A 133 0.32 4.13 -8.48
C LYS A 133 1.81 3.94 -8.74
N TYR A 134 2.20 2.82 -9.32
CA TYR A 134 3.53 2.61 -9.88
C TYR A 134 3.65 3.33 -11.22
N VAL A 135 4.75 4.06 -11.42
CA VAL A 135 5.02 4.83 -12.64
C VAL A 135 6.32 4.32 -13.23
N ASP A 136 6.22 3.59 -14.36
CA ASP A 136 7.36 2.96 -15.05
C ASP A 136 8.45 3.97 -15.42
N ASP A 137 8.07 5.14 -15.95
CA ASP A 137 8.99 6.21 -16.35
C ASP A 137 9.86 6.73 -15.19
N LEU A 138 9.33 6.71 -13.97
CA LEU A 138 10.02 7.16 -12.76
C LEU A 138 10.64 6.00 -11.99
N GLN A 139 10.40 4.75 -12.41
CA GLN A 139 10.73 3.52 -11.69
C GLN A 139 10.39 3.63 -10.19
N GLY A 140 9.19 4.11 -9.89
CA GLY A 140 8.83 4.45 -8.51
C GLY A 140 7.34 4.60 -8.27
N TRP A 141 6.98 4.66 -6.99
CA TRP A 141 5.61 4.84 -6.54
C TRP A 141 5.25 6.31 -6.42
N LYS A 142 4.09 6.68 -6.94
CA LYS A 142 3.47 7.99 -6.79
C LYS A 142 2.18 7.88 -5.99
N GLY A 143 1.99 8.81 -5.06
CA GLY A 143 0.76 8.92 -4.30
C GLY A 143 -0.13 10.07 -4.77
N ALA A 144 -1.42 9.93 -4.52
CA ALA A 144 -2.37 11.02 -4.46
C ALA A 144 -3.29 10.78 -3.26
N ALA A 145 -3.88 11.83 -2.70
CA ALA A 145 -4.77 11.69 -1.57
C ALA A 145 -5.92 12.70 -1.64
N SER A 146 -7.05 12.37 -1.01
CA SER A 146 -8.22 13.25 -0.96
C SER A 146 -7.99 14.52 -0.14
N GLY A 147 -7.06 14.46 0.83
CA GLY A 147 -7.08 15.38 1.95
C GLY A 147 -8.23 15.06 2.92
N ILE A 148 -8.30 15.82 4.01
CA ILE A 148 -9.34 15.69 5.03
C ILE A 148 -9.93 17.06 5.32
N ARG A 149 -11.26 17.20 5.18
CA ARG A 149 -11.98 18.42 5.55
C ARG A 149 -12.47 18.33 6.99
N TRP A 150 -11.72 18.96 7.89
CA TRP A 150 -12.01 19.01 9.32
C TRP A 150 -13.12 20.02 9.65
N LYS A 151 -14.13 19.62 10.44
CA LYS A 151 -15.30 20.44 10.82
C LYS A 151 -15.03 21.46 11.92
N ARG A 152 -14.06 21.23 12.82
CA ARG A 152 -13.68 22.17 13.88
C ARG A 152 -12.20 22.52 13.82
N GLN A 153 -11.84 23.77 14.13
CA GLN A 153 -10.44 24.21 14.23
C GLN A 153 -9.73 23.55 15.42
N ASP A 154 -10.45 23.27 16.49
CA ASP A 154 -10.04 22.49 17.67
C ASP A 154 -9.90 20.98 17.36
N SER A 155 -10.43 20.51 16.22
CA SER A 155 -10.08 19.18 15.68
C SER A 155 -8.77 19.20 14.89
N ILE A 156 -8.18 20.36 14.60
CA ILE A 156 -6.87 20.48 13.93
C ILE A 156 -5.74 20.32 14.95
N ILE A 157 -5.96 20.72 16.20
CA ILE A 157 -4.95 20.74 17.28
C ILE A 157 -5.23 19.56 18.22
N ASP A 158 -4.41 18.51 18.12
CA ASP A 158 -4.35 17.49 19.16
C ASP A 158 -3.65 18.13 20.38
N PRO A 159 -4.26 18.19 21.58
CA PRO A 159 -3.66 18.83 22.75
C PRO A 159 -2.36 18.15 23.20
N ASP A 160 -2.10 16.91 22.79
CA ASP A 160 -0.80 16.25 22.96
C ASP A 160 0.24 16.66 21.88
N ASN A 161 -0.17 17.53 20.96
CA ASN A 161 0.52 17.84 19.70
C ASN A 161 0.76 19.35 19.48
N GLU A 162 0.78 20.16 20.55
CA GLU A 162 1.08 21.62 20.54
C GLU A 162 2.48 22.01 19.99
N PHE A 163 3.25 21.08 19.38
CA PHE A 163 4.63 21.30 18.92
C PHE A 163 4.89 20.96 17.45
N PHE A 164 3.84 20.89 16.61
CA PHE A 164 4.00 20.43 15.23
C PHE A 164 3.37 21.42 14.24
N SER A 165 4.01 22.57 14.08
CA SER A 165 3.97 23.30 12.81
C SER A 165 4.99 22.66 11.86
N ASP A 166 4.67 22.64 10.57
CA ASP A 166 5.55 22.20 9.50
C ASP A 166 6.99 22.70 9.70
N GLY A 167 7.94 21.75 9.76
CA GLY A 167 9.36 21.99 9.57
C GLY A 167 10.11 22.66 10.72
N GLU A 168 10.54 21.88 11.72
CA GLU A 168 11.90 22.04 12.25
C GLU A 168 12.38 20.77 12.99
N GLU A 169 13.63 20.39 12.71
CA GLU A 169 14.34 19.29 13.32
C GLU A 169 14.75 19.68 14.75
N VAL A 170 14.02 19.21 15.77
CA VAL A 170 14.36 19.53 17.17
C VAL A 170 15.53 18.67 17.63
N LEU A 171 16.75 19.18 17.46
CA LEU A 171 17.95 18.71 18.16
C LEU A 171 17.80 19.03 19.66
N GLN A 172 17.48 18.03 20.49
CA GLN A 172 17.58 18.20 21.95
C GLN A 172 19.06 18.17 22.35
N LEU A 173 19.60 19.35 22.65
CA LEU A 173 20.90 19.52 23.30
C LEU A 173 20.74 19.17 24.80
N THR A 174 21.26 18.04 25.24
CA THR A 174 21.48 17.79 26.68
C THR A 174 22.79 18.45 27.10
N GLU A 175 22.78 19.28 28.15
CA GLU A 175 23.89 20.13 28.63
C GLU A 175 25.18 19.41 29.08
N LYS A 176 25.39 18.12 28.79
CA LYS A 176 26.61 17.42 29.17
C LYS A 176 27.11 16.49 28.08
N GLY A 177 27.73 17.08 27.07
CA GLY A 177 28.99 16.62 26.46
C GLY A 177 29.09 15.22 25.82
N ASN A 178 28.02 14.43 25.73
CA ASN A 178 28.03 13.13 25.06
C ASN A 178 26.86 13.05 24.07
N THR A 179 27.15 13.30 22.80
CA THR A 179 26.17 13.20 21.71
C THR A 179 25.89 11.74 21.37
N VAL A 180 24.74 11.24 21.79
CA VAL A 180 24.02 10.19 21.06
C VAL A 180 22.78 10.88 20.50
N ALA A 181 22.85 11.33 19.24
CA ALA A 181 21.70 11.83 18.51
C ALA A 181 20.71 10.67 18.35
N LYS A 182 19.71 10.59 19.24
CA LYS A 182 18.60 9.67 19.08
C LYS A 182 17.67 10.30 18.05
N LEU A 183 17.90 9.96 16.78
CA LEU A 183 17.08 10.37 15.64
C LEU A 183 15.69 9.71 15.76
N GLN A 184 14.87 10.14 16.71
CA GLN A 184 13.46 9.75 16.74
C GLN A 184 12.74 10.63 15.72
N ARG A 185 12.64 10.12 14.48
CA ARG A 185 11.65 10.60 13.50
C ARG A 185 10.29 10.48 14.17
N LYS A 186 9.75 11.59 14.69
CA LYS A 186 8.43 11.67 15.33
C LYS A 186 7.39 11.16 14.33
N ALA A 187 6.61 10.16 14.72
CA ALA A 187 5.67 9.49 13.83
C ALA A 187 4.61 10.48 13.34
N ARG A 188 4.46 10.61 12.03
CA ARG A 188 3.30 11.27 11.41
C ARG A 188 2.03 10.51 11.85
N SER A 189 0.97 11.25 12.21
CA SER A 189 -0.35 10.66 12.53
C SER A 189 -0.81 9.77 11.37
N LEU A 190 -1.56 8.72 11.65
CA LEU A 190 -2.05 7.80 10.62
C LEU A 190 -2.92 8.55 9.59
N LEU A 191 -3.80 9.44 10.05
CA LEU A 191 -4.68 10.20 9.16
C LEU A 191 -3.93 11.24 8.32
N SER A 192 -2.82 11.80 8.83
CA SER A 192 -2.00 12.74 8.04
C SER A 192 -1.40 12.10 6.77
N TRP A 193 -1.29 10.77 6.72
CA TRP A 193 -0.88 10.07 5.50
C TRP A 193 -1.89 10.22 4.36
N PHE A 194 -3.17 10.40 4.68
CA PHE A 194 -4.25 10.68 3.72
C PHE A 194 -4.36 12.17 3.35
N GLU A 195 -3.48 13.03 3.88
CA GLU A 195 -3.41 14.45 3.53
C GLU A 195 -2.21 14.78 2.63
N THR A 196 -1.32 13.83 2.40
CA THR A 196 -0.08 14.03 1.64
C THR A 196 -0.02 13.13 0.40
N GLU A 197 0.76 13.53 -0.60
CA GLU A 197 1.06 12.67 -1.77
C GLU A 197 2.18 11.65 -1.48
N ASP A 198 2.77 11.70 -0.28
CA ASP A 198 3.91 10.86 0.09
C ASP A 198 3.48 9.39 0.28
N VAL A 199 4.11 8.49 -0.47
CA VAL A 199 3.95 7.03 -0.40
C VAL A 199 5.28 6.33 -0.11
N THR A 200 6.29 7.07 0.34
CA THR A 200 7.58 6.49 0.75
C THR A 200 7.48 5.72 2.08
N ASP A 201 6.43 5.97 2.84
CA ASP A 201 6.13 5.25 4.08
C ASP A 201 5.61 3.84 3.78
N ASN A 202 5.86 2.89 4.69
CA ASN A 202 5.45 1.49 4.52
C ASN A 202 3.94 1.29 4.66
N LEU A 203 3.18 2.37 4.92
CA LEU A 203 1.73 2.32 5.04
C LEU A 203 1.06 1.76 3.79
N LYS A 204 1.60 2.01 2.58
CA LYS A 204 1.03 1.42 1.36
C LYS A 204 1.03 -0.12 1.41
N ASP A 205 2.17 -0.71 1.76
CA ASP A 205 2.36 -2.16 1.77
C ASP A 205 1.53 -2.75 2.92
N VAL A 206 1.60 -2.12 4.10
CA VAL A 206 0.83 -2.52 5.28
C VAL A 206 -0.68 -2.51 5.02
N PHE A 207 -1.22 -1.46 4.41
CA PHE A 207 -2.65 -1.39 4.17
C PHE A 207 -3.13 -2.50 3.24
N TYR A 208 -2.35 -2.80 2.20
CA TYR A 208 -2.70 -3.83 1.23
C TYR A 208 -2.39 -5.23 1.75
N GLU A 209 -1.13 -5.53 2.05
CA GLU A 209 -0.62 -6.87 2.37
C GLU A 209 -1.05 -7.36 3.75
N ASP A 210 -1.16 -6.48 4.76
CA ASP A 210 -1.51 -6.90 6.12
C ASP A 210 -2.97 -6.56 6.47
N ILE A 211 -3.34 -5.28 6.41
CA ILE A 211 -4.65 -4.83 6.91
C ILE A 211 -5.78 -5.37 6.05
N TRP A 212 -5.69 -5.28 4.72
CA TRP A 212 -6.77 -5.70 3.83
C TRP A 212 -6.82 -7.21 3.63
N GLN A 213 -5.69 -7.86 3.38
CA GLN A 213 -5.65 -9.31 3.16
C GLN A 213 -5.96 -10.08 4.46
N HIS A 214 -5.46 -9.61 5.60
CA HIS A 214 -5.51 -10.34 6.89
C HIS A 214 -6.34 -9.63 7.96
N CYS A 215 -7.36 -8.83 7.58
CA CYS A 215 -8.18 -8.07 8.53
C CYS A 215 -8.81 -8.95 9.63
N ILE A 216 -9.24 -10.16 9.28
CA ILE A 216 -9.88 -11.10 10.22
C ILE A 216 -8.86 -11.59 11.26
N ASP A 217 -7.66 -11.96 10.82
CA ASP A 217 -6.58 -12.41 11.70
C ASP A 217 -6.23 -11.32 12.71
N TRP A 218 -6.10 -10.08 12.24
CA TRP A 218 -5.80 -8.92 13.08
C TRP A 218 -6.93 -8.55 14.04
N PHE A 219 -8.18 -8.76 13.65
CA PHE A 219 -9.33 -8.56 14.54
C PHE A 219 -9.28 -9.53 15.72
N PHE A 220 -8.94 -10.80 15.49
CA PHE A 220 -8.87 -11.83 16.52
C PHE A 220 -7.53 -11.91 17.27
N ALA A 221 -6.44 -11.41 16.69
CA ALA A 221 -5.09 -11.49 17.26
C ALA A 221 -4.98 -10.87 18.66
N ARG A 222 -5.81 -9.88 18.99
CA ARG A 222 -5.75 -9.16 20.27
C ARG A 222 -6.27 -9.97 21.46
N ASP A 223 -7.16 -10.94 21.21
CA ASP A 223 -7.81 -11.77 22.23
C ASP A 223 -7.36 -13.24 22.19
N ASN A 224 -6.33 -13.55 21.39
CA ASN A 224 -6.00 -14.92 21.00
C ASN A 224 -5.19 -15.72 22.04
N ALA A 225 -5.75 -15.85 23.25
CA ALA A 225 -5.42 -16.95 24.16
C ALA A 225 -6.47 -18.08 24.11
N SER A 226 -7.55 -17.99 23.31
CA SER A 226 -8.69 -18.92 23.47
C SER A 226 -9.53 -19.24 22.23
N ILE A 227 -9.18 -18.78 21.02
CA ILE A 227 -10.00 -19.09 19.84
C ILE A 227 -9.50 -20.42 19.26
N GLU A 228 -10.24 -21.50 19.51
CA GLU A 228 -10.13 -22.74 18.76
C GLU A 228 -10.40 -22.42 17.28
N GLU A 229 -9.49 -22.80 16.38
CA GLU A 229 -9.62 -22.56 14.93
C GLU A 229 -11.01 -23.01 14.45
N PHE A 230 -11.85 -22.04 14.06
CA PHE A 230 -13.17 -22.36 13.53
C PHE A 230 -12.99 -22.99 12.14
N PRO A 231 -13.56 -24.18 11.88
CA PRO A 231 -13.38 -24.86 10.62
C PRO A 231 -14.01 -24.05 9.48
N VAL A 232 -13.22 -23.74 8.45
CA VAL A 232 -13.69 -23.11 7.22
C VAL A 232 -14.47 -24.15 6.40
N THR A 233 -15.76 -23.92 6.16
CA THR A 233 -16.56 -24.74 5.25
C THR A 233 -16.36 -24.24 3.82
N MET A 234 -15.50 -24.92 3.05
CA MET A 234 -15.36 -24.71 1.61
C MET A 234 -16.53 -25.41 0.90
N GLU A 235 -17.61 -24.68 0.58
CA GLU A 235 -18.60 -25.13 -0.41
C GLU A 235 -18.31 -24.41 -1.73
N GLY A 236 -17.66 -25.10 -2.68
CA GLY A 236 -17.36 -24.59 -4.01
C GLY A 236 -16.98 -25.72 -4.95
N GLU A 237 -17.71 -25.82 -6.06
CA GLU A 237 -17.64 -26.91 -7.04
C GLU A 237 -16.23 -27.06 -7.65
N GLN A 238 -15.76 -28.30 -7.69
CA GLN A 238 -14.51 -28.70 -8.30
C GLN A 238 -14.71 -28.71 -9.82
N GLU A 239 -14.55 -27.57 -10.48
CA GLU A 239 -14.46 -27.55 -11.94
C GLU A 239 -13.07 -28.05 -12.37
N ASP A 240 -13.07 -29.19 -13.05
CA ASP A 240 -11.89 -29.84 -13.61
C ASP A 240 -11.11 -28.86 -14.50
N ILE A 241 -9.88 -28.55 -14.09
CA ILE A 241 -8.90 -27.87 -14.95
C ILE A 241 -8.59 -28.80 -16.11
N VAL A 242 -9.19 -28.54 -17.27
CA VAL A 242 -8.82 -29.20 -18.53
C VAL A 242 -7.43 -28.69 -18.92
N MET A 243 -6.41 -29.51 -18.66
CA MET A 243 -5.07 -29.33 -19.21
C MET A 243 -5.18 -29.39 -20.74
N ILE A 244 -4.88 -28.28 -21.41
CA ILE A 244 -4.75 -28.24 -22.87
C ILE A 244 -3.39 -28.86 -23.20
N ASP A 245 -3.41 -30.02 -23.87
CA ASP A 245 -2.24 -30.70 -24.47
C ASP A 245 -1.61 -29.87 -25.60
#